data_AF-A0A0M9G2N2-F1
#
_entry.id   AF-A0A0M9G2N2-F1
#
_cell.length_a   1.000
_cell.length_b   1.000
_cell.length_c   1.000
_cell.angle_alpha   90.00
_cell.angle_beta   90.00
_cell.angle_gamma   90.00
#
_symmetry.space_group_name_H-M   'P 1'
#
loop_
_entity.id
_entity.type
_entity.pdbx_description
1 polymer ?
#
loop_
_entity_poly.entity_id
_entity_poly.type
_entity_poly.pdbx_seq_one_letter_code
_entity_poly.pdbx_strand_id
1 'polypeptide(L)'
;MSRVLTVLLTYDDPECGGAADALVEHLERDAAAVEGQCQLSVKPIQVVQNGSHRDALYGSLQDLFQIKPQDIFVITFLKGNQPEEYRKVNELCSGVRPNAVQCQVLTHLANYNDVGLIIRNLVRLVLDAMTREDASRSNAEPAQ
;
A
#
# COMPACT_ATOMS: atom_id res chain seq x y z
N MET A 1 -3.93 -22.17 4.42
CA MET A 1 -4.56 -20.88 4.05
C MET A 1 -3.52 -20.10 3.27
N SER A 2 -3.84 -19.71 2.03
CA SER A 2 -2.96 -18.86 1.23
C SER A 2 -2.84 -17.49 1.91
N ARG A 3 -1.62 -16.98 2.02
CA ARG A 3 -1.33 -15.65 2.58
C ARG A 3 -2.01 -14.59 1.70
N VAL A 4 -2.56 -13.54 2.30
CA VAL A 4 -3.18 -12.43 1.55
C VAL A 4 -2.39 -11.15 1.83
N LEU A 5 -1.93 -10.50 0.76
CA LEU A 5 -1.34 -9.17 0.80
C LEU A 5 -2.36 -8.17 0.27
N THR A 6 -2.76 -7.22 1.10
CA THR A 6 -3.65 -6.12 0.71
C THR A 6 -2.86 -4.85 0.45
N VAL A 7 -3.01 -4.23 -0.72
CA VAL A 7 -2.43 -2.93 -1.05
C VAL A 7 -3.53 -1.87 -0.95
N LEU A 8 -3.41 -0.95 0.01
CA LEU A 8 -4.24 0.24 0.09
C LEU A 8 -3.57 1.37 -0.69
N LEU A 9 -4.23 1.85 -1.74
CA LEU A 9 -3.69 2.86 -2.65
C LEU A 9 -4.53 4.14 -2.59
N THR A 10 -4.03 5.22 -1.99
CA THR A 10 -4.76 6.50 -1.97
C THR A 10 -4.23 7.51 -2.98
N TYR A 11 -5.12 8.34 -3.52
CA TYR A 11 -4.81 9.44 -4.44
C TYR A 11 -5.86 10.56 -4.34
N ASP A 12 -5.47 11.82 -4.52
CA ASP A 12 -6.33 13.02 -4.34
C ASP A 12 -6.55 13.86 -5.61
N ASP A 13 -5.98 13.47 -6.75
CA ASP A 13 -6.10 14.22 -8.00
C ASP A 13 -6.19 13.30 -9.24
N PRO A 14 -6.79 13.78 -10.36
CA PRO A 14 -6.89 13.01 -11.60
C PRO A 14 -5.55 12.50 -12.17
N GLU A 15 -4.47 13.28 -12.08
CA GLU A 15 -3.14 12.85 -12.55
C GLU A 15 -2.61 11.69 -11.72
N CYS A 16 -2.72 11.80 -10.38
CA CYS A 16 -2.43 10.69 -9.47
C CYS A 16 -3.38 9.50 -9.68
N GLY A 17 -4.63 9.74 -10.09
CA GLY A 17 -5.59 8.71 -10.44
C GLY A 17 -5.12 7.84 -11.62
N GLY A 18 -4.67 8.47 -12.70
CA GLY A 18 -4.11 7.73 -13.85
C GLY A 18 -2.88 6.90 -13.49
N ALA A 19 -2.01 7.41 -12.60
CA ALA A 19 -0.87 6.65 -12.09
C ALA A 19 -1.31 5.49 -11.18
N ALA A 20 -2.38 5.70 -10.40
CA ALA A 20 -2.93 4.68 -9.51
C ALA A 20 -3.55 3.54 -10.30
N ASP A 21 -4.34 3.85 -11.33
CA ASP A 21 -4.95 2.87 -12.23
C ASP A 21 -3.88 2.04 -12.94
N ALA A 22 -2.85 2.69 -13.49
CA ALA A 22 -1.72 2.00 -14.11
C ALA A 22 -0.99 1.08 -13.12
N LEU A 23 -0.79 1.52 -11.87
CA LEU A 23 -0.20 0.67 -10.83
C LEU A 23 -1.08 -0.55 -10.54
N VAL A 24 -2.40 -0.39 -10.43
CA VAL A 24 -3.34 -1.50 -10.22
C VAL A 24 -3.25 -2.51 -11.36
N GLU A 25 -3.33 -2.05 -12.61
CA GLU A 25 -3.24 -2.92 -13.80
C GLU A 25 -1.93 -3.72 -13.82
N HIS A 26 -0.80 -3.07 -13.54
CA HIS A 26 0.50 -3.74 -13.51
C HIS A 26 0.60 -4.75 -12.36
N LEU A 27 0.08 -4.41 -11.18
CA LEU A 27 0.07 -5.28 -10.02
C LEU A 27 -0.78 -6.54 -10.27
N GLU A 28 -2.00 -6.39 -10.75
CA GLU A 28 -2.89 -7.52 -11.02
C GLU A 28 -2.31 -8.45 -12.09
N ARG A 29 -1.78 -7.88 -13.18
CA ARG A 29 -1.19 -8.66 -14.27
C ARG A 29 0.05 -9.42 -13.81
N ASP A 30 0.97 -8.77 -13.10
CA ASP A 30 2.25 -9.36 -12.76
C ASP A 30 2.14 -10.28 -11.52
N ALA A 31 1.18 -10.03 -10.62
CA ALA A 31 0.92 -10.88 -9.45
C ALA A 31 0.24 -12.21 -9.80
N ALA A 32 -0.40 -12.33 -10.96
CA ALA A 32 -0.98 -13.59 -11.44
C ALA A 32 0.03 -14.74 -11.46
N ALA A 33 1.32 -14.44 -11.69
CA ALA A 33 2.39 -15.44 -11.68
C ALA A 33 2.69 -16.02 -10.28
N VAL A 34 2.30 -15.32 -9.21
CA VAL A 34 2.60 -15.68 -7.80
C VAL A 34 1.35 -15.88 -6.95
N GLU A 35 0.15 -15.81 -7.55
CA GLU A 35 -1.14 -15.95 -6.88
C GLU A 35 -1.28 -17.27 -6.10
N GLY A 36 -0.65 -18.34 -6.59
CA GLY A 36 -0.60 -19.64 -5.91
C GLY A 36 0.13 -19.63 -4.56
N GLN A 37 0.97 -18.61 -4.29
CA GLN A 37 1.75 -18.46 -3.05
C GLN A 37 1.12 -17.41 -2.13
N CYS A 38 0.76 -16.25 -2.69
CA CYS A 38 0.13 -15.15 -1.98
C CYS A 38 -0.94 -14.52 -2.86
N GLN A 39 -2.14 -14.36 -2.32
CA GLN A 39 -3.22 -13.66 -3.01
C GLN A 39 -3.04 -12.15 -2.85
N LEU A 40 -3.09 -11.41 -3.95
CA LEU A 40 -3.07 -9.96 -3.94
C LEU A 40 -4.48 -9.39 -3.89
N SER A 41 -4.72 -8.38 -3.05
CA SER A 41 -5.92 -7.55 -3.08
C SER A 41 -5.50 -6.09 -3.16
N VAL A 42 -5.82 -5.41 -4.27
CA VAL A 42 -5.52 -3.98 -4.42
C VAL A 42 -6.81 -3.18 -4.20
N LYS A 43 -6.74 -2.16 -3.35
CA LYS A 43 -7.88 -1.28 -3.00
C LYS A 43 -7.51 0.18 -3.28
N PRO A 44 -7.83 0.70 -4.47
CA PRO A 44 -7.72 2.12 -4.76
C PRO A 44 -8.77 2.90 -3.96
N ILE A 45 -8.35 4.02 -3.37
CA ILE A 45 -9.16 4.89 -2.52
C ILE A 45 -8.96 6.32 -3.00
N GLN A 46 -9.92 6.83 -3.74
CA GLN A 46 -9.93 8.23 -4.15
C GLN A 46 -10.26 9.13 -2.95
N VAL A 47 -9.39 10.08 -2.66
CA VAL A 47 -9.62 11.14 -1.69
C VAL A 47 -10.33 12.29 -2.40
N VAL A 48 -11.57 12.55 -1.98
CA VAL A 48 -12.38 13.64 -2.52
C VAL A 48 -11.81 15.00 -2.11
N GLN A 49 -12.18 16.08 -2.83
CA GLN A 49 -11.71 17.44 -2.53
C GLN A 49 -11.94 17.80 -1.04
N ASN A 50 -10.89 18.31 -0.40
CA ASN A 50 -10.81 18.63 1.04
C ASN A 50 -10.84 17.43 2.00
N GLY A 51 -10.79 16.19 1.49
CA GLY A 51 -10.60 14.99 2.29
C GLY A 51 -9.14 14.81 2.72
N SER A 52 -8.92 13.95 3.72
CA SER A 52 -7.60 13.54 4.17
C SER A 52 -7.30 12.10 3.77
N HIS A 53 -6.10 11.86 3.22
CA HIS A 53 -5.55 10.53 2.97
C HIS A 53 -5.50 9.71 4.26
N ARG A 54 -5.10 10.34 5.37
CA ARG A 54 -5.03 9.68 6.68
C ARG A 54 -6.40 9.16 7.10
N ASP A 55 -7.45 9.96 6.99
CA ASP A 55 -8.78 9.58 7.45
C ASP A 55 -9.37 8.47 6.55
N ALA A 56 -9.17 8.58 5.24
CA ALA A 56 -9.58 7.54 4.28
C ALA A 56 -8.85 6.20 4.52
N LEU A 57 -7.54 6.25 4.80
CA LEU A 57 -6.75 5.08 5.17
C LEU A 57 -7.18 4.50 6.51
N TYR A 58 -7.45 5.33 7.50
CA TYR A 58 -7.83 4.86 8.84
C TYR A 58 -9.11 4.03 8.81
N GLY A 59 -10.15 4.50 8.11
CA GLY A 59 -11.38 3.73 7.94
C GLY A 59 -11.12 2.37 7.28
N SER A 60 -10.36 2.36 6.18
CA SER A 60 -10.02 1.12 5.45
C SER A 60 -9.18 0.14 6.27
N LEU A 61 -8.23 0.65 7.06
CA LEU A 61 -7.41 -0.15 7.97
C LEU A 61 -8.25 -0.77 9.08
N GLN A 62 -9.15 0.00 9.70
CA GLN A 62 -10.06 -0.50 10.72
C GLN A 62 -10.94 -1.64 10.20
N ASP A 63 -11.48 -1.52 8.99
CA ASP A 63 -12.31 -2.57 8.37
C ASP A 63 -11.49 -3.84 8.11
N LEU A 64 -10.27 -3.70 7.60
CA LEU A 64 -9.40 -4.85 7.31
C LEU A 64 -8.99 -5.61 8.57
N PHE A 65 -8.67 -4.91 9.65
CA PHE A 65 -8.27 -5.52 10.92
C PHE A 65 -9.40 -6.26 11.62
N GLN A 66 -10.65 -5.85 11.42
CA GLN A 66 -11.81 -6.54 11.98
C GLN A 66 -12.08 -7.90 11.31
N ILE A 67 -11.71 -8.06 10.04
CA ILE A 67 -12.05 -9.26 9.26
C ILE A 67 -11.06 -10.40 9.53
N LYS A 68 -9.76 -10.15 9.36
CA LYS A 68 -8.66 -11.13 9.58
C LYS A 68 -7.31 -10.39 9.62
N PRO A 69 -6.29 -10.92 10.32
CA PRO A 69 -4.93 -10.44 10.17
C PRO A 69 -4.45 -10.71 8.73
N GLN A 70 -4.13 -9.65 8.00
CA GLN A 70 -3.61 -9.68 6.63
C GLN A 70 -2.38 -8.78 6.58
N ASP A 71 -1.47 -9.06 5.65
CA ASP A 71 -0.35 -8.16 5.41
C ASP A 71 -0.86 -6.95 4.63
N ILE A 72 -0.57 -5.75 5.12
CA ILE A 72 -1.05 -4.51 4.52
C ILE A 72 0.12 -3.70 4.00
N PHE A 73 0.07 -3.36 2.73
CA PHE A 73 0.96 -2.42 2.06
C PHE A 73 0.18 -1.12 1.82
N VAL A 74 0.71 0.01 2.25
CA VAL A 74 0.07 1.32 2.01
C VAL A 74 0.89 2.08 0.97
N ILE A 75 0.25 2.52 -0.09
CA ILE A 75 0.83 3.38 -1.12
C ILE A 75 -0.04 4.63 -1.20
N THR A 76 0.56 5.81 -1.09
CA THR A 76 -0.17 7.09 -1.09
C THR A 76 0.46 8.03 -2.10
N PHE A 77 -0.35 8.48 -3.05
CA PHE A 77 0.01 9.46 -4.05
C PHE A 77 -0.56 10.81 -3.62
N LEU A 78 0.30 11.71 -3.17
CA LEU A 78 -0.07 13.06 -2.73
C LEU A 78 0.13 14.05 -3.87
N LYS A 79 -0.90 14.87 -4.11
CA LYS A 79 -0.79 16.03 -4.99
C LYS A 79 0.16 17.07 -4.40
N GLY A 80 1.24 17.36 -5.11
CA GLY A 80 2.19 18.41 -4.73
C GLY A 80 2.91 18.14 -3.41
N ASN A 81 3.37 19.22 -2.75
CA ASN A 81 4.10 19.14 -1.49
C ASN A 81 3.13 19.27 -0.31
N GLN A 82 2.73 18.14 0.28
CA GLN A 82 1.86 18.10 1.45
C GLN A 82 2.59 17.47 2.65
N PRO A 83 3.52 18.18 3.31
CA PRO A 83 4.38 17.61 4.34
C PRO A 83 3.61 17.20 5.60
N GLU A 84 2.55 17.93 5.95
CA GLU A 84 1.68 17.56 7.07
C GLU A 84 0.92 16.26 6.79
N GLU A 85 0.41 16.10 5.57
CA GLU A 85 -0.30 14.90 5.18
C GLU A 85 0.64 13.70 5.07
N TYR A 86 1.83 13.91 4.51
CA TYR A 86 2.91 12.93 4.51
C TYR A 86 3.22 12.44 5.93
N ARG A 87 3.35 13.35 6.91
CA ARG A 87 3.61 12.98 8.30
C ARG A 87 2.44 12.17 8.87
N LYS A 88 1.20 12.64 8.71
CA LYS A 88 0.01 11.97 9.24
C LYS A 88 -0.16 10.54 8.71
N VAL A 89 0.09 10.32 7.42
CA VAL A 89 0.02 9.00 6.80
C VAL A 89 1.09 8.06 7.37
N ASN A 90 2.34 8.54 7.50
CA ASN A 90 3.41 7.73 8.09
C ASN A 90 3.14 7.41 9.57
N GLU A 91 2.68 8.38 10.35
CA GLU A 91 2.29 8.19 11.75
C GLU A 91 1.18 7.12 11.86
N LEU A 92 0.17 7.20 10.99
CA LEU A 92 -0.90 6.20 10.92
C LEU A 92 -0.37 4.79 10.61
N CYS A 93 0.44 4.65 9.56
CA CYS A 93 1.03 3.38 9.16
C CYS A 93 1.88 2.73 10.27
N SER A 94 2.56 3.54 11.09
CA SER A 94 3.42 3.08 12.17
C SER A 94 2.70 2.87 13.51
N GLY A 95 1.57 3.57 13.72
CA GLY A 95 0.87 3.66 15.00
C GLY A 95 -0.34 2.75 15.14
N VAL A 96 -1.00 2.33 14.05
CA VAL A 96 -2.18 1.45 14.12
C VAL A 96 -1.74 -0.01 14.11
N ARG A 97 -2.19 -0.78 15.11
CA ARG A 97 -1.88 -2.23 15.22
C ARG A 97 -3.01 -3.11 14.65
N PRO A 98 -2.69 -4.19 13.92
CA PRO A 98 -1.34 -4.58 13.47
C PRO A 98 -0.78 -3.57 12.45
N ASN A 99 0.52 -3.29 12.54
CA ASN A 99 1.15 -2.26 11.71
C ASN A 99 1.09 -2.67 10.23
N ALA A 100 1.03 -1.68 9.34
CA ALA A 100 1.27 -1.93 7.92
C ALA A 100 2.69 -2.50 7.76
N VAL A 101 2.82 -3.52 6.90
CA VAL A 101 4.11 -4.16 6.59
C VAL A 101 5.05 -3.14 5.95
N GLN A 102 4.49 -2.25 5.12
CA GLN A 102 5.24 -1.17 4.51
C GLN A 102 4.31 -0.02 4.11
N CYS A 103 4.85 1.20 4.14
CA CYS A 103 4.14 2.42 3.80
C CYS A 103 5.03 3.24 2.84
N GLN A 104 4.50 3.55 1.67
CA GLN A 104 5.16 4.34 0.63
C GLN A 104 4.31 5.57 0.35
N VAL A 105 4.86 6.76 0.62
CA VAL A 105 4.17 8.02 0.36
C VAL A 105 4.97 8.79 -0.70
N LEU A 106 4.37 8.95 -1.87
CA LEU A 106 4.94 9.63 -3.02
C LEU A 106 4.27 10.98 -3.19
N THR A 107 5.08 12.03 -3.25
CA THR A 107 4.66 13.41 -3.50
C THR A 107 5.11 13.82 -4.90
N HIS A 108 4.42 14.79 -5.50
CA HIS A 108 4.81 15.41 -6.78
C HIS A 108 4.86 14.45 -7.99
N LEU A 109 3.94 13.48 -8.07
CA LEU A 109 3.90 12.53 -9.19
C LEU A 109 3.90 13.19 -10.58
N ALA A 110 3.16 14.28 -10.75
CA ALA A 110 3.11 15.06 -11.98
C ALA A 110 4.46 15.69 -12.41
N ASN A 111 5.41 15.83 -11.48
CA ASN A 111 6.72 16.43 -11.76
C ASN A 111 7.80 15.40 -12.12
N TYR A 112 7.51 14.09 -12.04
CA TYR A 112 8.48 13.08 -12.46
C TYR A 112 8.39 12.88 -13.96
N ASN A 113 9.53 13.05 -14.63
CA ASN A 113 9.67 12.68 -16.04
C ASN A 113 9.45 11.18 -16.29
N ASP A 114 9.55 10.35 -15.24
CA ASP A 114 9.53 8.89 -15.35
C ASP A 114 8.54 8.22 -14.37
N VAL A 115 7.28 8.67 -14.36
CA VAL A 115 6.20 8.02 -13.57
C VAL A 115 6.15 6.50 -13.83
N GLY A 116 6.41 6.06 -15.07
CA GLY A 116 6.48 4.64 -15.41
C GLY A 116 7.59 3.86 -14.69
N LEU A 117 8.74 4.47 -14.40
CA LEU A 117 9.79 3.82 -13.60
C LEU A 117 9.38 3.72 -12.13
N ILE A 118 8.72 4.74 -11.59
CA ILE A 118 8.18 4.70 -10.22
C ILE A 118 7.18 3.56 -10.08
N ILE A 119 6.22 3.47 -11.00
CA ILE A 119 5.21 2.39 -11.02
C ILE A 119 5.90 1.02 -11.08
N ARG A 120 6.86 0.82 -11.99
CA ARG A 120 7.61 -0.45 -12.08
C ARG A 120 8.34 -0.80 -10.78
N ASN A 121 8.91 0.18 -10.09
CA ASN A 121 9.59 -0.06 -8.82
C ASN A 121 8.61 -0.41 -7.70
N LEU A 122 7.44 0.23 -7.64
CA LEU A 122 6.37 -0.11 -6.71
C LEU A 122 5.83 -1.52 -6.95
N VAL A 123 5.62 -1.90 -8.22
CA VAL A 123 5.20 -3.26 -8.60
C VAL A 123 6.22 -4.29 -8.11
N ARG A 124 7.50 -4.09 -8.40
CA ARG A 124 8.58 -4.97 -7.91
C ARG A 124 8.57 -5.10 -6.39
N LEU A 125 8.42 -3.98 -5.68
CA LEU A 125 8.39 -3.95 -4.23
C LEU A 125 7.22 -4.77 -3.65
N VAL A 126 6.03 -4.68 -4.26
CA VAL A 126 4.86 -5.47 -3.84
C VAL A 126 5.06 -6.95 -4.17
N LEU A 127 5.55 -7.30 -5.35
CA LEU A 127 5.82 -8.69 -5.74
C LEU A 127 6.89 -9.34 -4.86
N ASP A 128 7.92 -8.60 -4.48
CA ASP A 128 8.93 -9.05 -3.51
C ASP A 128 8.29 -9.32 -2.14
N ALA A 129 7.35 -8.47 -1.71
CA ALA A 129 6.62 -8.70 -0.47
C ALA A 129 5.70 -9.93 -0.54
N MET A 130 5.08 -10.20 -1.69
CA MET A 130 4.24 -11.39 -1.92
C MET A 130 5.04 -12.69 -1.90
N THR A 131 6.25 -12.68 -2.45
CA THR A 131 7.11 -13.87 -2.58
C THR A 131 8.01 -14.12 -1.37
N ARG A 132 8.20 -13.12 -0.50
CA ARG A 132 8.87 -13.31 0.80
C ARG A 132 8.06 -14.25 1.68
N GLU A 133 8.60 -15.42 1.98
CA GLU A 133 8.11 -16.24 3.09
C GLU A 133 8.37 -15.51 4.41
N ASP A 134 7.36 -15.39 5.27
CA ASP A 134 7.47 -14.70 6.55
C ASP A 134 8.59 -15.29 7.44
N ALA A 135 9.74 -14.61 7.46
CA ALA A 135 10.72 -14.72 8.54
C ALA A 135 10.16 -14.17 9.87
N SER A 136 9.01 -13.49 9.83
CA SER A 136 8.33 -12.84 10.96
C SER A 136 7.67 -13.81 11.94
N ARG A 137 7.63 -15.12 11.65
CA ARG A 137 7.21 -16.15 12.63
C ARG A 137 8.35 -16.74 13.46
N SER A 138 9.61 -16.33 13.24
CA SER A 138 10.78 -16.94 13.91
C SER A 138 11.28 -16.19 15.15
N ASN A 139 10.54 -15.19 15.67
CA ASN A 139 10.98 -14.46 16.88
C ASN A 139 10.05 -14.62 18.10
N ALA A 140 9.23 -15.66 18.13
CA ALA A 140 8.45 -16.04 19.30
C ALA A 140 8.78 -17.48 19.73
N GLU A 141 10.04 -17.70 20.13
CA GLU A 141 10.56 -18.68 21.10
C GLU A 141 12.09 -18.75 20.91
N PRO A 142 12.94 -18.85 21.97
CA PRO A 142 12.78 -19.65 23.18
C PRO A 142 12.85 -18.78 24.47
N ALA A 143 12.66 -19.22 25.71
CA ALA A 143 12.96 -20.49 26.35
C ALA A 143 12.08 -20.70 27.59
N GLN A 144 12.11 -21.95 28.07
CA GLN A 144 11.51 -22.51 29.28
C GLN A 144 11.66 -21.67 30.55
#